data_AF-A0A956WZ13-F1
#
_entry.id   AF-A0A956WZ13-F1
#
_cell.length_a   1.000
_cell.length_b   1.000
_cell.length_c   1.000
_cell.angle_alpha   90.00
_cell.angle_beta   90.00
_cell.angle_gamma   90.00
#
_symmetry.space_group_name_H-M   'P 1'
#
loop_
_entity.id
_entity.type
_entity.pdbx_description
1 polymer ?
#
loop_
_entity_poly.entity_id
_entity_poly.type
_entity_poly.pdbx_seq_one_letter_code
_entity_poly.pdbx_strand_id
1 'polypeptide(L)'
;PALLRPGRFDRRVVMDRPDVKGREAILKVHVRGKPLGEDVDLEVLARATPGFVGADLENMVNEGAILAARRNRRNIAMTDLTEAIERVAIGPERRSRVISEEQKRVIAYHEAGHALVQQKLPHTTPVLKVTIIGRGMAGGYMWPLDKDSMLRSRSEMEEEISVALAGRAAEEIVFGNITTGASNDLEQVTRIARRMVTVLGMSDRMGPLTYGHKEEMVFLGREINEQRNYSEDVAEAIDREVQRIVAEAYERTMSIITTYRDLLNTIAERLMEVETLDQTDFKALVA
;
A
#
# COMPACT_ATOMS: atom_id res chain seq x y z
N PRO A 1 13.75 3.23 -33.61
CA PRO A 1 15.04 3.95 -33.81
C PRO A 1 15.01 5.08 -34.85
N ALA A 2 14.43 4.87 -36.05
CA ALA A 2 14.48 5.86 -37.14
C ALA A 2 13.63 7.14 -36.89
N LEU A 3 12.54 7.05 -36.13
CA LEU A 3 11.64 8.17 -35.82
C LEU A 3 12.19 9.16 -34.78
N LEU A 4 13.09 8.67 -33.91
CA LEU A 4 13.72 9.46 -32.84
C LEU A 4 15.06 10.09 -33.26
N ARG A 5 15.38 10.04 -34.55
CA ARG A 5 16.60 10.67 -35.07
C ARG A 5 16.42 12.19 -35.14
N PRO A 6 17.50 12.97 -34.96
CA PRO A 6 17.46 14.42 -35.13
C PRO A 6 16.81 14.83 -36.46
N GLY A 7 15.91 15.82 -36.42
CA GLY A 7 15.11 16.27 -37.58
C GLY A 7 13.74 15.59 -37.75
N ARG A 8 13.30 14.78 -36.77
CA ARG A 8 11.99 14.11 -36.75
C ARG A 8 11.29 14.38 -35.41
N PHE A 9 11.06 13.36 -34.58
CA PHE A 9 10.64 13.56 -33.18
C PHE A 9 11.87 13.83 -32.33
N ASP A 10 12.36 15.07 -32.42
CA ASP A 10 13.54 15.58 -31.74
C ASP A 10 13.26 15.98 -30.27
N ARG A 11 12.03 16.38 -29.95
CA ARG A 11 11.61 16.70 -28.58
C ARG A 11 10.81 15.57 -27.95
N ARG A 12 11.22 15.19 -26.74
CA ARG A 12 10.50 14.28 -25.86
C ARG A 12 10.13 15.04 -24.60
N VAL A 13 8.83 15.14 -24.33
CA VAL A 13 8.32 15.65 -23.07
C VAL A 13 7.80 14.44 -22.30
N VAL A 14 8.47 14.10 -21.20
CA VAL A 14 8.01 13.06 -20.29
C VAL A 14 7.07 13.73 -19.30
N MET A 15 5.84 13.21 -19.17
CA MET A 15 4.96 13.60 -18.08
C MET A 15 5.04 12.52 -17.01
N ASP A 16 5.72 12.85 -15.92
CA ASP A 16 5.80 11.99 -14.76
C ASP A 16 4.48 11.99 -13.99
N ARG A 17 4.34 11.02 -13.08
CA ARG A 17 3.21 11.00 -12.14
C ARG A 17 3.28 12.25 -11.25
N PRO A 18 2.13 12.85 -10.91
CA PRO A 18 2.11 14.05 -10.08
C PRO A 18 2.59 13.75 -8.65
N ASP A 19 3.43 14.64 -8.13
CA ASP A 19 3.79 14.73 -6.70
C ASP A 19 2.61 15.23 -5.86
N VAL A 20 2.76 15.33 -4.54
CA VAL A 20 1.66 15.78 -3.65
C VAL A 20 1.10 17.13 -4.09
N LYS A 21 1.95 18.10 -4.44
CA LYS A 21 1.53 19.44 -4.89
C LYS A 21 0.85 19.40 -6.26
N GLY A 22 1.34 18.58 -7.16
CA GLY A 22 0.75 18.33 -8.48
C GLY A 22 -0.64 17.73 -8.34
N ARG A 23 -0.82 16.74 -7.46
CA ARG A 23 -2.14 16.15 -7.17
C ARG A 23 -3.09 17.18 -6.56
N GLU A 24 -2.63 18.00 -5.62
CA GLU A 24 -3.43 19.10 -5.06
C GLU A 24 -3.86 20.10 -6.15
N ALA A 25 -2.96 20.47 -7.06
CA ALA A 25 -3.26 21.37 -8.18
C ALA A 25 -4.27 20.75 -9.16
N ILE A 26 -4.13 19.47 -9.46
CA ILE A 26 -5.07 18.73 -10.31
C ILE A 26 -6.45 18.65 -9.63
N LEU A 27 -6.50 18.34 -8.33
CA LEU A 27 -7.73 18.35 -7.55
C LEU A 27 -8.42 19.72 -7.62
N LYS A 28 -7.68 20.83 -7.44
CA LYS A 28 -8.21 22.21 -7.58
C LYS A 28 -8.89 22.47 -8.93
N VAL A 29 -8.40 21.85 -10.02
CA VAL A 29 -9.03 21.95 -11.34
C VAL A 29 -10.35 21.15 -11.36
N HIS A 30 -10.34 19.90 -10.90
CA HIS A 30 -11.50 19.01 -10.98
C HIS A 30 -12.61 19.33 -9.97
N VAL A 31 -12.30 20.02 -8.87
CA VAL A 31 -13.33 20.49 -7.92
C VAL A 31 -13.99 21.80 -8.34
N ARG A 32 -13.45 22.50 -9.34
CA ARG A 32 -13.98 23.81 -9.79
C ARG A 32 -15.43 23.65 -10.26
N GLY A 33 -16.34 24.42 -9.66
CA GLY A 33 -17.77 24.39 -9.99
C GLY A 33 -18.57 23.28 -9.30
N LYS A 34 -17.95 22.48 -8.43
CA LYS A 34 -18.64 21.50 -7.59
C LYS A 34 -18.92 22.09 -6.20
N PRO A 35 -20.09 21.81 -5.60
CA PRO A 35 -20.41 22.29 -4.26
C PRO A 35 -19.63 21.47 -3.22
N LEU A 36 -18.48 21.97 -2.77
CA LEU A 36 -17.71 21.35 -1.68
C LEU A 36 -18.25 21.76 -0.31
N GLY A 37 -18.14 20.86 0.67
CA GLY A 37 -18.32 21.18 2.08
C GLY A 37 -17.16 22.02 2.62
N GLU A 38 -17.39 22.75 3.71
CA GLU A 38 -16.37 23.57 4.39
C GLU A 38 -15.28 22.71 5.05
N ASP A 39 -15.57 21.43 5.26
CA ASP A 39 -14.69 20.42 5.85
C ASP A 39 -13.66 19.83 4.88
N VAL A 40 -13.75 20.16 3.58
CA VAL A 40 -12.91 19.55 2.54
C VAL A 40 -11.51 20.18 2.51
N ASP A 41 -10.50 19.38 2.82
CA ASP A 41 -9.09 19.75 2.71
C ASP A 41 -8.41 18.98 1.54
N LEU A 42 -8.07 19.72 0.48
CA LEU A 42 -7.44 19.16 -0.71
C LEU A 42 -5.98 18.73 -0.49
N GLU A 43 -5.27 19.34 0.46
CA GLU A 43 -3.90 18.92 0.79
C GLU A 43 -3.93 17.54 1.44
N VAL A 44 -4.87 17.31 2.36
CA VAL A 44 -5.07 16.01 3.00
C VAL A 44 -5.44 14.95 1.97
N LEU A 45 -6.35 15.27 1.03
CA LEU A 45 -6.70 14.35 -0.06
C LEU A 45 -5.50 14.02 -0.95
N ALA A 46 -4.70 15.02 -1.33
CA ALA A 46 -3.52 14.80 -2.15
C ALA A 46 -2.49 13.86 -1.48
N ARG A 47 -2.34 13.95 -0.16
CA ARG A 47 -1.49 13.05 0.64
C ARG A 47 -2.07 11.65 0.80
N ALA A 48 -3.40 11.54 0.81
CA ALA A 48 -4.11 10.27 0.92
C ALA A 48 -4.22 9.50 -0.42
N THR A 49 -3.73 10.08 -1.54
CA THR A 49 -3.85 9.48 -2.88
C THR A 49 -2.48 9.21 -3.52
N PRO A 50 -1.58 8.47 -2.84
CA PRO A 50 -0.27 8.16 -3.40
C PRO A 50 -0.41 7.41 -4.73
N GLY A 51 0.35 7.83 -5.74
CA GLY A 51 0.41 7.17 -7.04
C GLY A 51 -0.75 7.41 -8.00
N PHE A 52 -1.79 8.15 -7.59
CA PHE A 52 -2.92 8.53 -8.46
C PHE A 52 -2.45 9.45 -9.59
N VAL A 53 -2.93 9.21 -10.81
CA VAL A 53 -2.75 10.11 -11.95
C VAL A 53 -3.94 11.06 -12.10
N GLY A 54 -3.85 12.06 -12.98
CA GLY A 54 -4.89 13.07 -13.12
C GLY A 54 -6.29 12.50 -13.44
N ALA A 55 -6.35 11.45 -14.25
CA ALA A 55 -7.61 10.76 -14.54
C ALA A 55 -8.19 10.05 -13.30
N ASP A 56 -7.35 9.49 -12.42
CA ASP A 56 -7.81 8.84 -11.19
C ASP A 56 -8.37 9.88 -10.21
N LEU A 57 -7.72 11.04 -10.11
CA LEU A 57 -8.18 12.17 -9.29
C LEU A 57 -9.50 12.74 -9.80
N GLU A 58 -9.65 12.89 -11.11
CA GLU A 58 -10.91 13.28 -11.73
C GLU A 58 -12.04 12.29 -11.39
N ASN A 59 -11.75 10.99 -11.57
CA ASN A 59 -12.70 9.93 -11.30
C ASN A 59 -13.12 9.90 -9.83
N MET A 60 -12.17 10.06 -8.90
CA MET A 60 -12.44 10.15 -7.47
C MET A 60 -13.36 11.32 -7.13
N VAL A 61 -13.10 12.51 -7.67
CA VAL A 61 -13.96 13.68 -7.42
C VAL A 61 -15.38 13.45 -7.97
N ASN A 62 -15.52 12.75 -9.10
CA ASN A 62 -16.82 12.37 -9.65
C ASN A 62 -17.54 11.34 -8.77
N GLU A 63 -16.85 10.31 -8.29
CA GLU A 63 -17.40 9.31 -7.38
C GLU A 63 -17.83 9.93 -6.04
N GLY A 64 -17.06 10.87 -5.50
CA GLY A 64 -17.44 11.63 -4.29
C GLY A 64 -18.72 12.43 -4.50
N ALA A 65 -18.91 13.04 -5.68
CA ALA A 65 -20.15 13.73 -6.02
C ALA A 65 -21.35 12.76 -6.12
N ILE A 66 -21.15 11.58 -6.69
CA ILE A 66 -22.18 10.53 -6.77
C ILE A 66 -22.57 10.04 -5.36
N LEU A 67 -21.59 9.86 -4.46
CA LEU A 67 -21.83 9.46 -3.07
C LEU A 67 -22.61 10.52 -2.30
N ALA A 68 -22.25 11.79 -2.44
CA ALA A 68 -22.98 12.90 -1.84
C ALA A 68 -24.44 12.94 -2.33
N ALA A 69 -24.65 12.81 -3.66
CA ALA A 69 -25.97 12.77 -4.26
C ALA A 69 -26.81 11.57 -3.78
N ARG A 70 -26.22 10.37 -3.68
CA ARG A 70 -26.89 9.17 -3.14
C ARG A 70 -27.34 9.35 -1.70
N ARG A 71 -26.61 10.14 -0.91
CA ARG A 71 -26.95 10.50 0.47
C ARG A 71 -27.87 11.71 0.57
N ASN A 72 -28.43 12.19 -0.56
CA ASN A 72 -29.24 13.40 -0.66
C ASN A 72 -28.57 14.66 -0.07
N ARG A 73 -27.22 14.71 -0.09
CA ARG A 73 -26.46 15.89 0.32
C ARG A 73 -26.28 16.86 -0.85
N ARG A 74 -26.37 18.16 -0.56
CA ARG A 74 -26.15 19.23 -1.55
C ARG A 74 -24.67 19.55 -1.76
N ASN A 75 -23.86 19.36 -0.72
CA ASN A 75 -22.43 19.61 -0.74
C ASN A 75 -21.68 18.28 -0.59
N ILE A 76 -20.55 18.16 -1.27
CA ILE A 76 -19.63 17.03 -1.21
C ILE A 76 -18.77 17.21 0.03
N ALA A 77 -18.95 16.35 1.03
CA ALA A 77 -18.17 16.42 2.27
C ALA A 77 -16.81 15.72 2.12
N MET A 78 -15.89 15.98 3.04
CA MET A 78 -14.60 15.30 3.10
C MET A 78 -14.78 13.78 3.15
N THR A 79 -15.77 13.31 3.93
CA THR A 79 -16.12 11.88 4.03
C THR A 79 -16.46 11.23 2.69
N ASP A 80 -17.11 11.97 1.78
CA ASP A 80 -17.49 11.41 0.47
C ASP A 80 -16.26 11.28 -0.44
N LEU A 81 -15.34 12.24 -0.36
CA LEU A 81 -14.09 12.20 -1.13
C LEU A 81 -13.14 11.12 -0.59
N THR A 82 -13.02 10.98 0.73
CA THR A 82 -12.22 9.90 1.34
C THR A 82 -12.75 8.52 0.95
N GLU A 83 -14.07 8.32 0.96
CA GLU A 83 -14.68 7.06 0.49
C GLU A 83 -14.48 6.83 -1.02
N ALA A 84 -14.48 7.90 -1.81
CA ALA A 84 -14.22 7.82 -3.25
C ALA A 84 -12.78 7.41 -3.57
N ILE A 85 -11.78 7.83 -2.77
CA ILE A 85 -10.39 7.36 -2.92
C ILE A 85 -10.35 5.83 -2.88
N GLU A 86 -10.95 5.25 -1.84
CA GLU A 86 -10.97 3.80 -1.62
C GLU A 86 -11.70 3.08 -2.76
N ARG A 87 -12.80 3.67 -3.25
CA ARG A 87 -13.58 3.10 -4.35
C ARG A 87 -12.84 3.09 -5.68
N VAL A 88 -12.06 4.13 -5.97
CA VAL A 88 -11.24 4.20 -7.20
C VAL A 88 -10.05 3.24 -7.12
N ALA A 89 -9.41 3.13 -5.95
CA ALA A 89 -8.23 2.31 -5.79
C ALA A 89 -8.50 0.79 -5.67
N ILE A 90 -9.48 0.41 -4.85
CA ILE A 90 -9.71 -0.99 -4.45
C ILE A 90 -11.09 -1.50 -4.92
N GLY A 91 -12.03 -0.59 -5.21
CA GLY A 91 -13.37 -0.92 -5.67
C GLY A 91 -14.47 -0.70 -4.62
N PRO A 92 -15.74 -1.01 -4.95
CA PRO A 92 -16.87 -0.73 -4.07
C PRO A 92 -16.87 -1.64 -2.82
N GLU A 93 -17.44 -1.10 -1.73
CA GLU A 93 -17.76 -1.83 -0.50
C GLU A 93 -18.66 -3.04 -0.77
N ARG A 94 -18.31 -4.19 -0.21
CA ARG A 94 -19.12 -5.42 -0.31
C ARG A 94 -19.94 -5.65 0.96
N ARG A 95 -20.93 -4.80 1.23
CA ARG A 95 -21.82 -4.96 2.39
C ARG A 95 -22.72 -6.21 2.34
N SER A 96 -22.90 -6.82 1.17
CA SER A 96 -23.80 -7.98 0.99
C SER A 96 -23.14 -9.34 1.27
N ARG A 97 -21.83 -9.39 1.49
CA ARG A 97 -21.13 -10.64 1.80
C ARG A 97 -21.35 -10.95 3.29
N VAL A 98 -22.13 -11.99 3.58
CA VAL A 98 -22.27 -12.51 4.94
C VAL A 98 -20.92 -13.14 5.32
N ILE A 99 -20.20 -12.48 6.22
CA ILE A 99 -18.94 -12.97 6.81
C ILE A 99 -19.30 -13.59 8.15
N SER A 100 -18.77 -14.77 8.47
CA SER A 100 -18.98 -15.36 9.79
C SER A 100 -18.22 -14.58 10.86
N GLU A 101 -18.70 -14.57 12.11
CA GLU A 101 -18.00 -13.92 13.23
C GLU A 101 -16.55 -14.43 13.38
N GLU A 102 -16.33 -15.73 13.11
CA GLU A 102 -14.99 -16.32 13.12
C GLU A 102 -14.08 -15.74 12.01
N GLN A 103 -14.60 -15.60 10.79
CA GLN A 103 -13.85 -14.96 9.69
C GLN A 103 -13.60 -13.48 9.97
N LYS A 104 -14.59 -12.77 10.50
CA LYS A 104 -14.48 -11.36 10.90
C LYS A 104 -13.38 -11.19 11.95
N ARG A 105 -13.31 -12.10 12.92
CA ARG A 105 -12.26 -12.16 13.94
C ARG A 105 -10.88 -12.38 13.32
N VAL A 106 -10.74 -13.33 12.38
CA VAL A 106 -9.44 -13.55 11.71
C VAL A 106 -8.99 -12.28 10.97
N ILE A 107 -9.88 -11.64 10.22
CA ILE A 107 -9.57 -10.39 9.51
C ILE A 107 -9.20 -9.28 10.50
N ALA A 108 -9.92 -9.13 11.62
CA ALA A 108 -9.61 -8.12 12.62
C ALA A 108 -8.19 -8.28 13.21
N TYR A 109 -7.78 -9.51 13.53
CA TYR A 109 -6.42 -9.77 14.01
C TYR A 109 -5.36 -9.58 12.93
N HIS A 110 -5.67 -9.92 11.68
CA HIS A 110 -4.80 -9.68 10.53
C HIS A 110 -4.51 -8.17 10.34
N GLU A 111 -5.57 -7.36 10.23
CA GLU A 111 -5.45 -5.90 10.06
C GLU A 111 -4.85 -5.21 11.29
N ALA A 112 -5.18 -5.70 12.50
CA ALA A 112 -4.55 -5.22 13.73
C ALA A 112 -3.03 -5.50 13.75
N GLY A 113 -2.60 -6.64 13.20
CA GLY A 113 -1.19 -6.99 13.05
C GLY A 113 -0.42 -5.96 12.24
N HIS A 114 -0.93 -5.62 11.05
CA HIS A 114 -0.36 -4.57 10.19
C HIS A 114 -0.25 -3.23 10.94
N ALA A 115 -1.35 -2.79 11.54
CA ALA A 115 -1.42 -1.50 12.21
C ALA A 115 -0.46 -1.41 13.41
N LEU A 116 -0.37 -2.47 14.21
CA LEU A 116 0.51 -2.55 15.38
C LEU A 116 1.99 -2.47 14.98
N VAL A 117 2.41 -3.31 14.05
CA VAL A 117 3.82 -3.38 13.61
C VAL A 117 4.22 -2.07 12.94
N GLN A 118 3.34 -1.51 12.11
CA GLN A 118 3.56 -0.21 11.49
C GLN A 118 3.72 0.90 12.53
N GLN A 119 2.95 0.91 13.61
CA GLN A 119 3.04 1.93 14.64
C GLN A 119 4.31 1.82 15.52
N LYS A 120 4.87 0.61 15.66
CA LYS A 120 6.07 0.38 16.51
C LYS A 120 7.39 0.55 15.78
N LEU A 121 7.39 0.45 14.45
CA LEU A 121 8.59 0.63 13.65
C LEU A 121 8.89 2.13 13.41
N PRO A 122 10.17 2.55 13.50
CA PRO A 122 10.55 3.97 13.46
C PRO A 122 10.50 4.62 12.07
N HIS A 123 10.70 3.84 10.99
CA HIS A 123 10.81 4.37 9.63
C HIS A 123 9.57 4.09 8.77
N THR A 124 8.47 3.64 9.37
CA THR A 124 7.18 3.46 8.70
C THR A 124 6.42 4.77 8.58
N THR A 125 5.36 4.77 7.76
CA THR A 125 4.44 5.89 7.68
C THR A 125 3.28 5.70 8.67
N PRO A 126 2.73 6.75 9.29
CA PRO A 126 1.59 6.59 10.20
C PRO A 126 0.38 5.95 9.51
N VAL A 127 -0.36 5.16 10.29
CA VAL A 127 -1.65 4.58 9.89
C VAL A 127 -2.67 5.70 9.69
N LEU A 128 -3.35 5.73 8.54
CA LEU A 128 -4.47 6.66 8.31
C LEU A 128 -5.80 6.04 8.74
N LYS A 129 -6.01 4.77 8.37
CA LYS A 129 -7.25 4.04 8.58
C LYS A 129 -7.01 2.53 8.55
N VAL A 130 -7.70 1.81 9.40
CA VAL A 130 -7.72 0.33 9.44
C VAL A 130 -9.17 -0.13 9.36
N THR A 131 -9.50 -1.05 8.46
CA THR A 131 -10.88 -1.55 8.33
C THR A 131 -10.93 -3.04 8.03
N ILE A 132 -11.91 -3.71 8.62
CA ILE A 132 -12.23 -5.12 8.36
C ILE A 132 -13.38 -5.27 7.35
N ILE A 133 -13.82 -4.16 6.77
CA ILE A 133 -14.86 -4.15 5.72
C ILE A 133 -14.18 -4.36 4.38
N GLY A 134 -14.40 -5.54 3.78
CA GLY A 134 -13.87 -5.87 2.48
C GLY A 134 -14.35 -4.94 1.35
N ARG A 135 -13.41 -4.50 0.51
CA ARG A 135 -13.65 -3.79 -0.75
C ARG A 135 -13.07 -4.59 -1.91
N GLY A 136 -13.80 -4.68 -3.03
CA GLY A 136 -13.32 -5.41 -4.20
C GLY A 136 -12.95 -6.87 -3.88
N MET A 137 -11.71 -7.27 -4.17
CA MET A 137 -11.19 -8.62 -3.85
C MET A 137 -10.62 -8.75 -2.43
N ALA A 138 -10.43 -7.65 -1.70
CA ALA A 138 -9.82 -7.64 -0.37
C ALA A 138 -10.84 -7.94 0.74
N GLY A 139 -10.42 -8.69 1.77
CA GLY A 139 -11.22 -9.01 2.97
C GLY A 139 -11.19 -7.92 4.05
N GLY A 140 -10.10 -7.16 4.10
CA GLY A 140 -9.81 -6.00 4.95
C GLY A 140 -8.61 -5.26 4.32
N TYR A 141 -8.28 -4.06 4.81
CA TYR A 141 -7.05 -3.36 4.39
C TYR A 141 -6.66 -2.24 5.37
N MET A 142 -5.38 -1.86 5.30
CA MET A 142 -4.79 -0.68 5.92
C MET A 142 -4.39 0.35 4.84
N TRP A 143 -4.69 1.63 5.10
CA TRP A 143 -4.34 2.73 4.18
C TRP A 143 -3.17 3.57 4.72
N PRO A 144 -2.01 3.58 4.05
CA PRO A 144 -0.86 4.40 4.47
C PRO A 144 -0.96 5.84 3.95
N LEU A 145 -0.27 6.76 4.62
CA LEU A 145 0.00 8.10 4.08
C LEU A 145 1.19 8.08 3.10
N ASP A 146 1.22 9.01 2.16
CA ASP A 146 2.33 9.15 1.22
C ASP A 146 3.60 9.71 1.90
N LYS A 147 4.77 9.17 1.53
CA LYS A 147 6.08 9.75 1.81
C LYS A 147 6.68 10.15 0.47
N ASP A 148 6.72 11.46 0.20
CA ASP A 148 7.18 12.08 -1.06
C ASP A 148 8.72 11.91 -1.30
N SER A 149 9.38 10.95 -0.63
CA SER A 149 10.81 10.71 -0.76
C SER A 149 11.11 9.75 -1.90
N MET A 150 11.86 10.23 -2.90
CA MET A 150 12.39 9.40 -3.99
C MET A 150 13.44 8.38 -3.53
N LEU A 151 14.07 8.62 -2.38
CA LEU A 151 15.12 7.77 -1.82
C LEU A 151 14.56 6.98 -0.65
N ARG A 152 14.85 5.67 -0.64
CA ARG A 152 14.46 4.75 0.42
C ARG A 152 15.70 4.02 0.93
N SER A 153 15.88 4.01 2.23
CA SER A 153 16.94 3.30 2.92
C SER A 153 16.67 1.80 2.97
N ARG A 154 17.72 1.00 3.22
CA ARG A 154 17.61 -0.44 3.47
C ARG A 154 16.65 -0.74 4.62
N SER A 155 16.79 -0.03 5.74
CA SER A 155 15.95 -0.20 6.93
C SER A 155 14.47 0.08 6.64
N GLU A 156 14.14 1.12 5.86
CA GLU A 156 12.75 1.40 5.45
C GLU A 156 12.13 0.26 4.61
N MET A 157 12.92 -0.39 3.76
CA MET A 157 12.42 -1.51 2.94
C MET A 157 12.28 -2.79 3.77
N GLU A 158 13.21 -3.06 4.68
CA GLU A 158 13.09 -4.17 5.64
C GLU A 158 11.87 -3.99 6.54
N GLU A 159 11.60 -2.76 7.00
CA GLU A 159 10.39 -2.44 7.78
C GLU A 159 9.11 -2.59 6.97
N GLU A 160 9.09 -2.21 5.69
CA GLU A 160 7.94 -2.47 4.81
C GLU A 160 7.67 -3.98 4.69
N ILE A 161 8.73 -4.80 4.57
CA ILE A 161 8.61 -6.26 4.57
C ILE A 161 8.00 -6.75 5.90
N SER A 162 8.48 -6.25 7.04
CA SER A 162 7.92 -6.61 8.35
C SER A 162 6.45 -6.21 8.50
N VAL A 163 6.05 -5.02 8.02
CA VAL A 163 4.64 -4.60 8.03
C VAL A 163 3.81 -5.53 7.17
N ALA A 164 4.25 -5.89 5.96
CA ALA A 164 3.51 -6.80 5.08
C ALA A 164 3.40 -8.22 5.69
N LEU A 165 4.40 -8.68 6.43
CA LEU A 165 4.34 -9.99 7.12
C LEU A 165 3.46 -9.99 8.38
N ALA A 166 3.08 -8.82 8.88
CA ALA A 166 2.44 -8.69 10.18
C ALA A 166 1.05 -9.33 10.27
N GLY A 167 0.23 -9.24 9.22
CA GLY A 167 -1.10 -9.88 9.20
C GLY A 167 -1.00 -11.40 9.38
N ARG A 168 -0.13 -12.04 8.61
CA ARG A 168 0.15 -13.48 8.74
C ARG A 168 0.72 -13.85 10.12
N ALA A 169 1.68 -13.07 10.62
CA ALA A 169 2.30 -13.31 11.92
C ALA A 169 1.27 -13.20 13.07
N ALA A 170 0.35 -12.23 12.98
CA ALA A 170 -0.75 -12.09 13.94
C ALA A 170 -1.70 -13.31 13.90
N GLU A 171 -2.05 -13.80 12.71
CA GLU A 171 -2.85 -15.02 12.57
C GLU A 171 -2.17 -16.23 13.22
N GLU A 172 -0.88 -16.44 12.93
CA GLU A 172 -0.11 -17.55 13.46
C GLU A 172 -0.02 -17.51 15.00
N ILE A 173 0.25 -16.33 15.57
CA ILE A 173 0.38 -16.13 17.02
C ILE A 173 -0.96 -16.28 17.76
N VAL A 174 -2.07 -15.92 17.14
CA VAL A 174 -3.38 -15.87 17.79
C VAL A 174 -4.17 -17.16 17.59
N PHE A 175 -4.19 -17.68 16.36
CA PHE A 175 -5.01 -18.82 15.98
C PHE A 175 -4.21 -20.10 15.79
N GLY A 176 -2.87 -20.03 15.73
CA GLY A 176 -2.02 -21.20 15.45
C GLY A 176 -2.23 -21.77 14.04
N ASN A 177 -2.90 -21.02 13.16
CA ASN A 177 -3.17 -21.40 11.79
C ASN A 177 -3.10 -20.17 10.90
N ILE A 178 -2.66 -20.38 9.66
CA ILE A 178 -2.48 -19.34 8.65
C ILE A 178 -3.57 -19.45 7.59
N THR A 179 -4.03 -18.31 7.07
CA THR A 179 -5.03 -18.28 6.02
C THR A 179 -4.47 -17.89 4.65
N THR A 180 -5.31 -18.01 3.62
CA THR A 180 -5.00 -17.54 2.27
C THR A 180 -5.09 -16.01 2.13
N GLY A 181 -5.53 -15.29 3.17
CA GLY A 181 -5.69 -13.83 3.16
C GLY A 181 -4.38 -13.08 2.91
N ALA A 182 -3.26 -13.63 3.40
CA ALA A 182 -1.92 -13.03 3.28
C ALA A 182 -1.26 -13.13 1.89
N SER A 183 -1.95 -13.65 0.86
CA SER A 183 -1.33 -13.91 -0.45
C SER A 183 -0.78 -12.65 -1.10
N ASN A 184 -1.52 -11.54 -1.05
CA ASN A 184 -1.09 -10.26 -1.62
C ASN A 184 0.13 -9.71 -0.87
N ASP A 185 0.16 -9.86 0.45
CA ASP A 185 1.27 -9.37 1.26
C ASP A 185 2.54 -10.17 1.00
N LEU A 186 2.43 -11.50 0.84
CA LEU A 186 3.55 -12.36 0.47
C LEU A 186 4.12 -12.02 -0.92
N GLU A 187 3.27 -11.67 -1.88
CA GLU A 187 3.71 -11.19 -3.19
C GLU A 187 4.50 -9.88 -3.06
N GLN A 188 3.99 -8.94 -2.25
CA GLN A 188 4.69 -7.69 -1.98
C GLN A 188 6.04 -7.90 -1.27
N VAL A 189 6.07 -8.74 -0.23
CA VAL A 189 7.29 -9.15 0.48
C VAL A 189 8.33 -9.69 -0.49
N THR A 190 7.92 -10.64 -1.33
CA THR A 190 8.81 -11.27 -2.31
C THR A 190 9.34 -10.23 -3.30
N ARG A 191 8.48 -9.36 -3.80
CA ARG A 191 8.85 -8.29 -4.76
C ARG A 191 9.85 -7.31 -4.15
N ILE A 192 9.63 -6.86 -2.92
CA ILE A 192 10.51 -5.90 -2.23
C ILE A 192 11.85 -6.55 -1.93
N ALA A 193 11.86 -7.72 -1.29
CA ALA A 193 13.07 -8.45 -0.93
C ALA A 193 13.92 -8.77 -2.17
N ARG A 194 13.30 -9.26 -3.25
CA ARG A 194 14.01 -9.55 -4.50
C ARG A 194 14.61 -8.28 -5.09
N ARG A 195 13.88 -7.16 -5.10
CA ARG A 195 14.39 -5.87 -5.61
C ARG A 195 15.55 -5.33 -4.77
N MET A 196 15.53 -5.51 -3.45
CA MET A 196 16.65 -5.15 -2.56
C MET A 196 17.93 -5.88 -2.97
N VAL A 197 17.83 -7.18 -3.26
CA VAL A 197 18.99 -8.00 -3.64
C VAL A 197 19.42 -7.75 -5.08
N THR A 198 18.48 -7.70 -6.04
CA THR A 198 18.81 -7.70 -7.47
C THR A 198 19.00 -6.33 -8.08
N VAL A 199 18.27 -5.30 -7.65
CA VAL A 199 18.29 -3.98 -8.30
C VAL A 199 19.01 -2.94 -7.46
N LEU A 200 18.86 -3.02 -6.14
CA LEU A 200 19.33 -1.97 -5.23
C LEU A 200 20.68 -2.30 -4.58
N GLY A 201 21.20 -3.52 -4.76
CA GLY A 201 22.48 -3.94 -4.20
C GLY A 201 22.52 -3.85 -2.66
N MET A 202 21.38 -4.06 -2.00
CA MET A 202 21.21 -3.92 -0.54
C MET A 202 21.55 -5.21 0.23
N SER A 203 22.24 -6.15 -0.41
CA SER A 203 22.76 -7.36 0.24
C SER A 203 24.28 -7.25 0.40
N ASP A 204 24.76 -7.45 1.63
CA ASP A 204 26.20 -7.44 1.93
C ASP A 204 26.93 -8.61 1.26
N ARG A 205 26.22 -9.72 1.01
CA ARG A 205 26.77 -10.94 0.41
C ARG A 205 26.87 -10.87 -1.11
N MET A 206 25.87 -10.26 -1.76
CA MET A 206 25.86 -10.07 -3.21
C MET A 206 26.63 -8.80 -3.62
N GLY A 207 26.77 -7.85 -2.69
CA GLY A 207 27.46 -6.59 -2.93
C GLY A 207 26.62 -5.59 -3.73
N PRO A 208 27.18 -4.40 -4.02
CA PRO A 208 26.48 -3.31 -4.68
C PRO A 208 26.43 -3.50 -6.21
N LEU A 209 25.83 -4.60 -6.65
CA LEU A 209 25.68 -4.97 -8.07
C LEU A 209 24.21 -5.11 -8.46
N THR A 210 23.92 -4.86 -9.73
CA THR A 210 22.59 -5.12 -10.30
C THR A 210 22.58 -6.46 -11.03
N TYR A 211 21.64 -7.32 -10.66
CA TYR A 211 21.37 -8.63 -11.25
C TYR A 211 20.08 -8.57 -12.07
N GLY A 212 20.13 -9.10 -13.28
CA GLY A 212 19.06 -9.02 -14.27
C GLY A 212 19.18 -7.76 -15.13
N HIS A 213 18.86 -7.88 -16.42
CA HIS A 213 18.75 -6.73 -17.31
C HIS A 213 17.28 -6.51 -17.67
N LYS A 214 16.72 -5.39 -17.22
CA LYS A 214 15.51 -4.83 -17.82
C LYS A 214 15.96 -3.87 -18.91
N GLU A 215 16.05 -4.35 -20.14
CA GLU A 215 16.10 -3.42 -21.27
C GLU A 215 14.77 -2.65 -21.31
N GLU A 216 14.78 -1.43 -20.81
CA GLU A 216 13.67 -0.46 -20.88
C GLU A 216 13.47 0.06 -22.32
N MET A 217 13.56 -0.80 -23.33
CA MET A 217 13.15 -0.46 -24.68
C MET A 217 11.65 -0.75 -24.85
N VAL A 218 10.85 0.19 -24.32
CA VAL A 218 9.41 0.30 -24.61
C VAL A 218 9.22 0.72 -26.07
N PHE A 219 9.38 -0.21 -27.02
CA PHE A 219 8.92 0.00 -28.39
C PHE A 219 8.49 -1.32 -29.05
N LEU A 220 7.19 -1.37 -29.39
CA LEU A 220 6.47 -2.42 -30.11
C LEU A 220 6.51 -3.85 -29.51
N GLY A 221 5.57 -4.13 -28.61
CA GLY A 221 4.83 -5.40 -28.58
C GLY A 221 5.62 -6.70 -28.41
N ARG A 222 6.89 -6.64 -27.98
CA ARG A 222 7.64 -7.81 -27.56
C ARG A 222 7.46 -7.97 -26.06
N GLU A 223 7.01 -9.16 -25.66
CA GLU A 223 6.94 -9.59 -24.27
C GLU A 223 8.24 -9.26 -23.55
N ILE A 224 8.11 -8.67 -22.36
CA ILE A 224 9.21 -8.35 -21.46
C ILE A 224 9.75 -9.68 -20.93
N ASN A 225 10.59 -10.36 -21.71
CA ASN A 225 11.36 -11.48 -21.20
C ASN A 225 12.52 -10.89 -20.40
N GLU A 226 12.44 -11.04 -19.07
CA GLU A 226 13.52 -10.71 -18.14
C GLU A 226 14.72 -11.62 -18.50
N GLN A 227 15.73 -11.05 -19.18
CA GLN A 227 16.93 -11.82 -19.50
C GLN A 227 17.77 -11.94 -18.23
N ARG A 228 17.88 -13.17 -17.72
CA ARG A 228 18.85 -13.52 -16.66
C ARG A 228 20.25 -13.33 -17.24
N ASN A 229 20.99 -12.36 -16.72
CA ASN A 229 22.38 -12.07 -17.08
C ASN A 229 23.38 -12.62 -16.05
N TYR A 230 22.97 -13.63 -15.28
CA TYR A 230 23.74 -14.23 -14.20
C TYR A 230 23.62 -15.76 -14.23
N SER A 231 24.60 -16.47 -13.67
CA SER A 231 24.62 -17.94 -13.63
C SER A 231 23.55 -18.51 -12.68
N GLU A 232 23.27 -19.80 -12.80
CA GLU A 232 22.39 -20.50 -11.84
C GLU A 232 22.93 -20.43 -10.40
N ASP A 233 24.26 -20.48 -10.20
CA ASP A 233 24.87 -20.31 -8.87
C ASP A 233 24.53 -18.94 -8.26
N VAL A 234 24.51 -17.89 -9.07
CA VAL A 234 24.12 -16.54 -8.63
C VAL A 234 22.61 -16.46 -8.39
N ALA A 235 21.81 -17.14 -9.22
CA ALA A 235 20.36 -17.23 -9.02
C ALA A 235 20.02 -17.89 -7.67
N GLU A 236 20.69 -19.00 -7.35
CA GLU A 236 20.54 -19.68 -6.06
C GLU A 236 20.99 -18.79 -4.89
N ALA A 237 22.10 -18.05 -5.06
CA ALA A 237 22.56 -17.10 -4.07
C ALA A 237 21.54 -15.96 -3.82
N ILE A 238 20.90 -15.45 -4.87
CA ILE A 238 19.81 -14.46 -4.76
C ILE A 238 18.64 -15.05 -3.96
N ASP A 239 18.18 -16.24 -4.31
CA ASP A 239 17.03 -16.85 -3.65
C ASP A 239 17.30 -17.13 -2.17
N ARG A 240 18.50 -17.61 -1.82
CA ARG A 240 18.94 -17.79 -0.43
C ARG A 240 18.96 -16.47 0.34
N GLU A 241 19.42 -15.40 -0.30
CA GLU A 241 19.48 -14.08 0.33
C GLU A 241 18.09 -13.47 0.53
N VAL A 242 17.19 -13.63 -0.44
CA VAL A 242 15.78 -13.23 -0.31
C VAL A 242 15.13 -13.98 0.86
N GLN A 243 15.32 -15.30 0.95
CA GLN A 243 14.82 -16.09 2.07
C GLN A 243 15.36 -15.59 3.41
N ARG A 244 16.65 -15.27 3.51
CA ARG A 244 17.27 -14.72 4.72
C ARG A 244 16.62 -13.41 5.16
N ILE A 245 16.48 -12.45 4.24
CA ILE A 245 15.87 -11.14 4.53
C ILE A 245 14.43 -11.31 5.02
N VAL A 246 13.66 -12.16 4.35
CA VAL A 246 12.26 -12.41 4.71
C VAL A 246 12.16 -13.12 6.08
N ALA A 247 13.02 -14.10 6.35
CA ALA A 247 13.06 -14.80 7.62
C ALA A 247 13.39 -13.87 8.80
N GLU A 248 14.43 -13.04 8.66
CA GLU A 248 14.81 -12.06 9.68
C GLU A 248 13.70 -11.02 9.92
N ALA A 249 13.08 -10.55 8.84
CA ALA A 249 11.93 -9.64 8.94
C ALA A 249 10.73 -10.32 9.61
N TYR A 250 10.49 -11.62 9.37
CA TYR A 250 9.43 -12.40 10.00
C TYR A 250 9.68 -12.58 11.50
N GLU A 251 10.89 -12.98 11.90
CA GLU A 251 11.28 -13.13 13.30
C GLU A 251 11.13 -11.82 14.08
N ARG A 252 11.57 -10.70 13.49
CA ARG A 252 11.37 -9.37 14.07
C ARG A 252 9.89 -9.05 14.26
N THR A 253 9.07 -9.35 13.25
CA THR A 253 7.62 -9.10 13.28
C THR A 253 6.93 -9.94 14.35
N MET A 254 7.27 -11.23 14.43
CA MET A 254 6.78 -12.13 15.47
C MET A 254 7.14 -11.61 16.86
N SER A 255 8.39 -11.20 17.07
CA SER A 255 8.86 -10.63 18.35
C SER A 255 8.07 -9.38 18.76
N ILE A 256 7.81 -8.46 17.82
CA ILE A 256 7.00 -7.26 18.08
C ILE A 256 5.58 -7.65 18.47
N ILE A 257 4.93 -8.54 17.70
CA ILE A 257 3.54 -8.94 17.97
C ILE A 257 3.42 -9.70 19.29
N THR A 258 4.38 -10.57 19.62
CA THR A 258 4.42 -11.26 20.91
C THR A 258 4.63 -10.28 22.07
N THR A 259 5.53 -9.31 21.92
CA THR A 259 5.82 -8.31 22.97
C THR A 259 4.61 -7.41 23.24
N TYR A 260 3.88 -7.03 22.19
CA TYR A 260 2.71 -6.14 22.28
C TYR A 260 1.39 -6.90 22.09
N ARG A 261 1.32 -8.15 22.57
CA ARG A 261 0.15 -9.03 22.37
C ARG A 261 -1.14 -8.44 22.96
N ASP A 262 -1.05 -7.78 24.11
CA ASP A 262 -2.22 -7.16 24.74
C ASP A 262 -2.79 -6.03 23.87
N LEU A 263 -1.91 -5.19 23.32
CA LEU A 263 -2.30 -4.11 22.42
C LEU A 263 -2.90 -4.65 21.11
N LEU A 264 -2.36 -5.74 20.56
CA LEU A 264 -2.96 -6.43 19.41
C LEU A 264 -4.41 -6.83 19.70
N ASN A 265 -4.64 -7.48 20.84
CA ASN A 265 -5.97 -7.92 21.24
C ASN A 265 -6.93 -6.72 21.38
N THR A 266 -6.49 -5.63 22.01
CA THR A 266 -7.29 -4.40 22.16
C THR A 266 -7.66 -3.78 20.80
N ILE A 267 -6.70 -3.69 19.86
CA ILE A 267 -6.98 -3.16 18.52
C ILE A 267 -7.97 -4.06 17.77
N ALA A 268 -7.76 -5.38 17.82
CA ALA A 268 -8.62 -6.35 17.14
C ALA A 268 -10.05 -6.37 17.72
N GLU A 269 -10.21 -6.35 19.05
CA GLU A 269 -11.51 -6.26 19.72
C GLU A 269 -12.24 -4.97 19.32
N ARG A 270 -11.52 -3.84 19.31
CA ARG A 270 -12.12 -2.59 18.88
C ARG A 270 -12.53 -2.63 17.40
N LEU A 271 -11.71 -3.19 16.53
CA LEU A 271 -12.07 -3.40 15.11
C LEU A 271 -13.31 -4.29 14.96
N MET A 272 -13.51 -5.29 15.82
CA MET A 272 -14.73 -6.12 15.79
C MET A 272 -15.99 -5.30 16.14
N GLU A 273 -15.87 -4.34 17.06
CA GLU A 273 -16.97 -3.47 17.51
C GLU A 273 -17.35 -2.40 16.47
N VAL A 274 -16.36 -1.63 15.98
CA VAL A 274 -16.61 -0.45 15.13
C VAL A 274 -16.35 -0.69 13.64
N GLU A 275 -15.77 -1.84 13.28
CA GLU A 275 -15.42 -2.27 11.92
C GLU A 275 -14.36 -1.42 11.20
N THR A 276 -14.16 -0.18 11.63
CA THR A 276 -13.22 0.79 11.05
C THR A 276 -12.65 1.66 12.17
N LEU A 277 -11.33 1.84 12.16
CA LEU A 277 -10.60 2.75 13.03
C LEU A 277 -9.90 3.82 12.18
N ASP A 278 -10.25 5.07 12.41
CA ASP A 278 -9.57 6.22 11.83
C ASP A 278 -8.31 6.58 12.65
N GLN A 279 -7.43 7.40 12.07
CA GLN A 279 -6.14 7.78 12.68
C GLN A 279 -6.28 8.31 14.12
N THR A 280 -7.30 9.11 14.40
CA THR A 280 -7.52 9.72 15.72
C THR A 280 -7.85 8.66 16.76
N ASP A 281 -8.74 7.72 16.42
CA ASP A 281 -9.17 6.63 17.29
C ASP A 281 -8.02 5.64 17.50
N PHE A 282 -7.28 5.34 16.44
CA PHE A 282 -6.11 4.48 16.51
C PHE A 282 -5.02 5.08 17.42
N LYS A 283 -4.74 6.38 17.30
CA LYS A 283 -3.79 7.07 18.20
C LYS A 283 -4.27 7.06 19.65
N ALA A 284 -5.56 7.23 19.90
CA ALA A 284 -6.11 7.18 21.26
C ALA A 284 -5.99 5.80 21.91
N LEU A 285 -6.03 4.72 21.11
CA LEU A 285 -5.87 3.34 21.57
C LEU A 285 -4.42 2.94 21.86
N VAL A 286 -3.47 3.56 21.17
CA VAL A 286 -2.03 3.22 21.25
C VAL A 286 -1.22 4.18 22.13
N ALA A 287 -1.82 5.28 22.57
CA ALA A 287 -1.24 6.25 23.51
C ALA A 287 -1.11 5.67 24.92
#